data_AF-A0A3M1FAL1-F1
#
_entry.id   AF-A0A3M1FAL1-F1
#
_cell.length_a   1.000
_cell.length_b   1.000
_cell.length_c   1.000
_cell.angle_alpha   90.00
_cell.angle_beta   90.00
_cell.angle_gamma   90.00
#
_symmetry.space_group_name_H-M   'P 1'
#
loop_
_entity.id
_entity.type
_entity.pdbx_description
1 polymer ?
#
loop_
_entity_poly.entity_id
_entity_poly.type
_entity_poly.pdbx_seq_one_letter_code
_entity_poly.pdbx_strand_id
1 'polypeptide(L)'
;MIHPSFALRPGRSLHLWIRLFLLAGVLVSVFPPGRLSAEEGLEEMESESAEGEAEGAPCVSYGALELTIGNVGLGLGDAKRIVGVRINYRDCALQRVDGINVTLWKPERPVRGEVNGVALGLPLTEARRIHGLGFGLFGVGSEERFIGIGVGGFGVGAGEDFTGIGVGGFGVGAGQNARGLLFSPVGVGAGESLSALAIGGLGVGAGGNAQGVLLSPLGVGAGGSIRGIAIGGLGVGAPRVRGALLSLFGAGGVDVIGVTFAPAWLRIDDDGRMTGISLAAFNEVRGRMTGLSIGLVNHARSLHGVQLGLINHAGNNPPLLRWLPLLNAHF
;
A
#
# COMPACT_ATOMS: atom_id res chain seq x y z
N MET A 1 -58.73 13.58 12.43
CA MET A 1 -57.86 12.76 13.30
C MET A 1 -56.78 12.15 12.40
N ILE A 2 -55.66 12.86 12.22
CA ILE A 2 -54.58 12.46 11.30
C ILE A 2 -53.27 12.52 12.08
N HIS A 3 -52.67 11.36 12.31
CA HIS A 3 -51.25 11.17 12.55
C HIS A 3 -50.95 9.70 12.20
N PRO A 4 -49.84 9.44 11.49
CA PRO A 4 -48.74 8.80 12.23
C PRO A 4 -47.38 9.38 11.88
N SER A 5 -46.51 9.29 12.88
CA SER A 5 -45.13 9.77 12.93
C SER A 5 -44.19 8.84 12.14
N PHE A 6 -43.41 9.38 11.22
CA PHE A 6 -42.32 8.66 10.54
C PHE A 6 -41.01 8.93 11.27
N ALA A 7 -40.60 8.00 12.13
CA ALA A 7 -39.29 8.02 12.79
C ALA A 7 -38.25 7.37 11.86
N LEU A 8 -37.40 8.19 11.24
CA LEU A 8 -36.24 7.72 10.47
C LEU A 8 -35.14 7.25 11.45
N ARG A 9 -34.87 5.95 11.47
CA ARG A 9 -33.66 5.36 12.09
C ARG A 9 -32.48 5.52 11.10
N PRO A 10 -31.38 6.22 11.44
CA PRO A 10 -30.19 6.25 10.61
C PRO A 10 -29.22 5.17 11.08
N GLY A 11 -29.01 4.12 10.28
CA GLY A 11 -28.08 3.05 10.68
C GLY A 11 -27.59 2.11 9.59
N ARG A 12 -27.90 2.35 8.31
CA ARG A 12 -27.50 1.41 7.24
C ARG A 12 -26.91 2.03 5.96
N SER A 13 -26.80 3.35 5.83
CA SER A 13 -26.17 3.96 4.64
C SER A 13 -24.65 4.14 4.75
N LEU A 14 -24.07 4.08 5.95
CA LEU A 14 -22.66 4.43 6.19
C LEU A 14 -21.68 3.37 5.67
N HIS A 15 -22.06 2.09 5.67
CA HIS A 15 -21.24 1.00 5.11
C HIS A 15 -21.23 0.99 3.58
N LEU A 16 -22.24 1.58 2.93
CA LEU A 16 -22.32 1.67 1.47
C LEU A 16 -21.35 2.72 0.92
N TRP A 17 -21.18 3.85 1.62
CA TRP A 17 -20.27 4.92 1.20
C TRP A 17 -18.80 4.58 1.44
N ILE A 18 -18.46 3.87 2.53
CA ILE A 18 -17.09 3.38 2.77
C ILE A 18 -16.71 2.31 1.73
N ARG A 19 -17.66 1.44 1.34
CA ARG A 19 -17.46 0.50 0.24
C ARG A 19 -17.33 1.20 -1.11
N LEU A 20 -18.11 2.25 -1.39
CA LEU A 20 -17.94 3.08 -2.59
C LEU A 20 -16.60 3.84 -2.60
N PHE A 21 -16.10 4.29 -1.44
CA PHE A 21 -14.82 5.00 -1.34
C PHE A 21 -13.62 4.06 -1.48
N LEU A 22 -13.75 2.81 -0.98
CA LEU A 22 -12.76 1.76 -1.20
C LEU A 22 -12.83 1.17 -2.63
N LEU A 23 -14.02 1.11 -3.25
CA LEU A 23 -14.18 0.74 -4.67
C LEU A 23 -13.71 1.83 -5.64
N ALA A 24 -13.89 3.11 -5.30
CA ALA A 24 -13.42 4.22 -6.14
C ALA A 24 -11.88 4.34 -6.19
N GLY A 25 -11.17 3.67 -5.28
CA GLY A 25 -9.71 3.53 -5.31
C GLY A 25 -9.19 2.45 -6.28
N VAL A 26 -10.06 1.61 -6.85
CA VAL A 26 -9.69 0.52 -7.78
C VAL A 26 -10.82 0.33 -8.79
N LEU A 27 -10.97 1.21 -9.77
CA LEU A 27 -11.74 0.94 -10.99
C LEU A 27 -11.54 2.05 -12.04
N VAL A 28 -10.45 1.95 -12.78
CA VAL A 28 -10.47 2.30 -14.22
C VAL A 28 -10.50 0.98 -14.96
N SER A 29 -11.69 0.37 -15.06
CA SER A 29 -11.96 -0.62 -16.10
C SER A 29 -12.59 0.13 -17.26
N VAL A 30 -11.90 0.09 -18.39
CA VAL A 30 -12.38 0.46 -19.72
C VAL A 30 -13.62 -0.39 -20.05
N PHE A 31 -14.60 0.25 -20.71
CA PHE A 31 -15.84 -0.25 -21.36
C PHE A 31 -17.19 0.17 -20.73
N PRO A 32 -18.17 0.63 -21.54
CA PRO A 32 -19.42 1.24 -21.09
C PRO A 32 -20.55 0.20 -20.86
N PRO A 33 -21.66 0.59 -20.20
CA PRO A 33 -22.59 -0.35 -19.59
C PRO A 33 -23.67 -0.84 -20.56
N GLY A 34 -23.87 -2.15 -20.62
CA GLY A 34 -25.04 -2.80 -21.18
C GLY A 34 -25.68 -3.71 -20.14
N ARG A 35 -26.99 -3.56 -19.91
CA ARG A 35 -27.83 -4.37 -19.02
C ARG A 35 -27.81 -5.84 -19.47
N LEU A 36 -27.74 -6.78 -18.52
CA LEU A 36 -28.53 -8.03 -18.46
C LEU A 36 -28.21 -8.80 -17.16
N SER A 37 -29.17 -9.59 -16.72
CA SER A 37 -29.34 -10.23 -15.39
C SER A 37 -28.22 -11.20 -14.99
N ALA A 38 -27.81 -11.12 -13.73
CA ALA A 38 -26.59 -11.72 -13.18
C ALA A 38 -26.81 -13.03 -12.38
N GLU A 39 -27.56 -14.01 -12.90
CA GLU A 39 -27.71 -15.30 -12.21
C GLU A 39 -27.39 -16.56 -13.03
N GLU A 40 -27.05 -16.46 -14.31
CA GLU A 40 -26.73 -17.65 -15.14
C GLU A 40 -25.25 -17.73 -15.57
N GLY A 41 -24.42 -16.73 -15.23
CA GLY A 41 -22.98 -16.68 -15.61
C GLY A 41 -22.00 -17.12 -14.52
N LEU A 42 -22.48 -17.54 -13.34
CA LEU A 42 -21.62 -17.94 -12.22
C LEU A 42 -21.22 -19.42 -12.26
N GLU A 43 -21.93 -20.27 -13.00
CA GLU A 43 -21.58 -21.69 -13.14
C GLU A 43 -20.55 -21.96 -14.27
N GLU A 44 -20.41 -21.06 -15.26
CA GLU A 44 -19.35 -21.19 -16.29
C GLU A 44 -18.01 -20.57 -15.84
N MET A 45 -18.02 -19.59 -14.92
CA MET A 45 -16.79 -18.96 -14.39
C MET A 45 -16.14 -19.72 -13.21
N GLU A 46 -16.83 -20.67 -12.57
CA GLU A 46 -16.20 -21.60 -11.62
C GLU A 46 -15.51 -22.80 -12.31
N SER A 47 -15.65 -22.93 -13.63
CA SER A 47 -14.99 -23.99 -14.41
C SER A 47 -13.58 -23.61 -14.93
N GLU A 48 -13.19 -22.34 -14.88
CA GLU A 48 -11.83 -21.86 -15.27
C GLU A 48 -10.95 -21.42 -14.08
N SER A 49 -11.45 -21.51 -12.85
CA SER A 49 -10.67 -21.28 -11.61
C SER A 49 -10.48 -22.54 -10.74
N ALA A 50 -10.76 -23.72 -11.31
CA ALA A 50 -10.48 -25.02 -10.72
C ALA A 50 -9.55 -25.86 -11.61
N GLU A 51 -8.59 -25.23 -12.29
CA GLU A 51 -7.32 -25.92 -12.56
C GLU A 51 -6.64 -26.07 -11.20
N GLY A 52 -6.79 -27.26 -10.61
CA GLY A 52 -6.08 -27.64 -9.42
C GLY A 52 -4.61 -27.30 -9.56
N GLU A 53 -3.95 -27.05 -8.43
CA GLU A 53 -2.50 -27.06 -8.31
C GLU A 53 -1.98 -28.42 -8.79
N ALA A 54 -1.87 -28.56 -10.11
CA ALA A 54 -1.10 -29.59 -10.74
C ALA A 54 0.32 -29.33 -10.28
N GLU A 55 0.83 -30.23 -9.45
CA GLU A 55 2.24 -30.39 -9.14
C GLU A 55 3.01 -30.14 -10.45
N GLY A 56 3.61 -28.95 -10.57
CA GLY A 56 4.15 -28.46 -11.83
C GLY A 56 5.13 -29.48 -12.40
N ALA A 57 5.04 -29.74 -13.71
CA ALA A 57 5.91 -30.68 -14.40
C ALA A 57 7.38 -30.50 -13.92
N PRO A 58 8.11 -31.59 -13.65
CA PRO A 58 9.46 -31.49 -13.11
C PRO A 58 10.33 -30.62 -14.01
N CYS A 59 10.91 -29.57 -13.42
CA CYS A 59 11.82 -28.66 -14.12
C CYS A 59 12.88 -29.48 -14.88
N VAL A 60 12.94 -29.29 -16.19
CA VAL A 60 13.87 -30.02 -17.06
C VAL A 60 15.17 -29.20 -17.10
N SER A 61 16.15 -29.64 -16.32
CA SER A 61 17.47 -29.01 -16.29
C SER A 61 18.12 -29.10 -17.67
N TYR A 62 18.28 -27.94 -18.31
CA TYR A 62 19.07 -27.84 -19.53
C TYR A 62 20.55 -28.01 -19.16
N GLY A 63 21.31 -28.80 -19.93
CA GLY A 63 22.71 -29.07 -19.64
C GLY A 63 23.51 -27.79 -19.35
N ALA A 64 24.40 -27.86 -18.36
CA ALA A 64 25.27 -26.76 -17.99
C ALA A 64 26.68 -27.00 -18.53
N LEU A 65 27.31 -25.96 -19.07
CA LEU A 65 28.73 -25.92 -19.38
C LEU A 65 29.42 -25.05 -18.33
N GLU A 66 30.19 -25.70 -17.46
CA GLU A 66 30.92 -25.04 -16.39
C GLU A 66 32.39 -24.87 -16.78
N LEU A 67 32.76 -23.65 -17.18
CA LEU A 67 34.15 -23.24 -17.40
C LEU A 67 34.72 -22.73 -16.07
N THR A 68 34.81 -23.63 -15.09
CA THR A 68 35.18 -23.29 -13.71
C THR A 68 36.32 -24.13 -13.17
N ILE A 69 37.09 -23.55 -12.23
CA ILE A 69 38.01 -24.28 -11.35
C ILE A 69 37.45 -24.14 -9.94
N GLY A 70 36.91 -25.23 -9.38
CA GLY A 70 36.28 -25.21 -8.06
C GLY A 70 35.06 -24.28 -7.97
N ASN A 71 34.22 -24.24 -9.00
CA ASN A 71 33.07 -23.33 -9.18
C ASN A 71 33.42 -21.86 -9.43
N VAL A 72 34.70 -21.50 -9.45
CA VAL A 72 35.15 -20.14 -9.79
C VAL A 72 35.31 -20.04 -11.30
N GLY A 73 34.55 -19.17 -11.95
CA GLY A 73 34.65 -18.96 -13.40
C GLY A 73 33.34 -18.58 -14.08
N LEU A 74 33.12 -19.15 -15.27
CA LEU A 74 31.95 -18.89 -16.12
C LEU A 74 31.06 -20.13 -16.20
N GLY A 75 29.80 -19.99 -15.80
CA GLY A 75 28.76 -21.02 -15.99
C GLY A 75 27.81 -20.63 -17.12
N LEU A 76 27.62 -21.49 -18.12
CA LEU A 76 26.62 -21.35 -19.17
C LEU A 76 25.51 -22.39 -18.98
N GLY A 77 24.24 -21.98 -19.00
CA GLY A 77 23.09 -22.86 -18.78
C GLY A 77 22.74 -23.02 -17.30
N ASP A 78 22.12 -24.16 -16.94
CA ASP A 78 21.54 -24.39 -15.62
C ASP A 78 22.58 -24.81 -14.56
N ALA A 79 23.74 -24.16 -14.55
CA ALA A 79 24.80 -24.40 -13.57
C ALA A 79 24.28 -24.09 -12.15
N LYS A 80 24.44 -25.01 -11.21
CA LYS A 80 23.78 -24.91 -9.89
C LYS A 80 24.47 -23.92 -8.96
N ARG A 81 25.81 -23.87 -8.99
CA ARG A 81 26.65 -23.06 -8.12
C ARG A 81 27.79 -22.43 -8.88
N ILE A 82 27.87 -21.10 -8.87
CA ILE A 82 28.95 -20.35 -9.55
C ILE A 82 29.44 -19.22 -8.64
N VAL A 83 30.77 -19.07 -8.57
CA VAL A 83 31.43 -17.86 -8.08
C VAL A 83 32.05 -17.17 -9.29
N GLY A 84 31.47 -16.06 -9.74
CA GLY A 84 31.86 -15.41 -10.99
C GLY A 84 30.67 -15.03 -11.84
N VAL A 85 30.64 -15.47 -13.11
CA VAL A 85 29.59 -15.08 -14.06
C VAL A 85 28.77 -16.31 -14.45
N ARG A 86 27.45 -16.20 -14.36
CA ARG A 86 26.50 -17.20 -14.82
C ARG A 86 25.57 -16.60 -15.85
N ILE A 87 25.48 -17.22 -17.02
CA ILE A 87 24.54 -16.84 -18.08
C ILE A 87 23.64 -18.02 -18.34
N ASN A 88 22.34 -17.82 -18.18
CA ASN A 88 21.36 -18.87 -18.36
C ASN A 88 20.21 -18.39 -19.24
N TYR A 89 19.66 -19.31 -20.06
CA TYR A 89 18.45 -19.04 -20.81
C TYR A 89 17.24 -19.00 -19.86
N ARG A 90 17.07 -20.03 -19.01
CA ARG A 90 15.92 -20.15 -18.12
C ARG A 90 16.28 -20.86 -16.81
N ASP A 91 16.05 -20.22 -15.68
CA ASP A 91 16.45 -20.73 -14.37
C ASP A 91 15.53 -21.84 -13.86
N CYS A 92 16.15 -22.92 -13.38
CA CYS A 92 15.46 -24.17 -13.11
C CYS A 92 16.03 -24.88 -11.86
N ALA A 93 17.36 -25.08 -11.81
CA ALA A 93 18.06 -25.74 -10.70
C ALA A 93 19.04 -24.83 -9.95
N LEU A 94 18.92 -23.50 -10.10
CA LEU A 94 19.81 -22.54 -9.46
C LEU A 94 19.84 -22.75 -7.92
N GLN A 95 21.03 -22.83 -7.34
CA GLN A 95 21.22 -22.87 -5.89
C GLN A 95 21.89 -21.60 -5.38
N ARG A 96 23.02 -21.18 -5.98
CA ARG A 96 23.76 -20.01 -5.52
C ARG A 96 24.65 -19.42 -6.61
N VAL A 97 24.58 -18.11 -6.79
CA VAL A 97 25.57 -17.33 -7.52
C VAL A 97 26.18 -16.31 -6.57
N ASP A 98 27.50 -16.30 -6.45
CA ASP A 98 28.25 -15.21 -5.85
C ASP A 98 28.97 -14.46 -6.97
N GLY A 99 28.37 -13.38 -7.48
CA GLY A 99 28.85 -12.65 -8.66
C GLY A 99 27.72 -12.12 -9.54
N ILE A 100 27.79 -12.37 -10.85
CA ILE A 100 26.83 -11.87 -11.84
C ILE A 100 25.98 -13.04 -12.35
N ASN A 101 24.65 -12.97 -12.18
CA ASN A 101 23.68 -13.88 -12.76
C ASN A 101 22.90 -13.17 -13.88
N VAL A 102 22.94 -13.71 -15.10
CA VAL A 102 22.19 -13.21 -16.25
C VAL A 102 21.17 -14.26 -16.66
N THR A 103 19.89 -13.91 -16.64
CA THR A 103 18.79 -14.78 -17.06
C THR A 103 18.10 -14.19 -18.30
N LEU A 104 18.10 -14.92 -19.41
CA LEU A 104 17.59 -14.47 -20.73
C LEU A 104 16.12 -14.79 -20.99
N TRP A 105 15.43 -15.41 -20.03
CA TRP A 105 14.00 -15.68 -20.08
C TRP A 105 13.42 -15.87 -18.69
N LYS A 106 12.08 -15.87 -18.58
CA LYS A 106 11.36 -16.04 -17.31
C LYS A 106 11.72 -17.38 -16.64
N PRO A 107 12.23 -17.40 -15.39
CA PRO A 107 12.52 -18.61 -14.64
C PRO A 107 11.36 -19.61 -14.57
N GLU A 108 11.69 -20.89 -14.42
CA GLU A 108 10.71 -21.93 -14.08
C GLU A 108 10.26 -21.81 -12.63
N ARG A 109 9.04 -22.32 -12.38
CA ARG A 109 8.49 -22.39 -11.03
C ARG A 109 8.65 -23.80 -10.48
N PRO A 110 8.91 -23.96 -9.18
CA PRO A 110 9.16 -22.91 -8.18
C PRO A 110 10.53 -22.24 -8.38
N VAL A 111 10.64 -20.97 -8.00
CA VAL A 111 11.89 -20.23 -8.13
C VAL A 111 12.87 -20.71 -7.06
N ARG A 112 14.14 -20.91 -7.42
CA ARG A 112 15.14 -21.44 -6.51
C ARG A 112 16.41 -20.61 -6.52
N GLY A 113 17.18 -20.80 -5.47
CA GLY A 113 18.54 -20.30 -5.36
C GLY A 113 18.68 -18.84 -4.95
N GLU A 114 19.93 -18.48 -4.68
CA GLU A 114 20.32 -17.19 -4.13
C GLU A 114 21.31 -16.49 -5.06
N VAL A 115 21.12 -15.20 -5.28
CA VAL A 115 22.07 -14.36 -6.01
C VAL A 115 22.66 -13.34 -5.05
N ASN A 116 23.94 -13.50 -4.74
CA ASN A 116 24.76 -12.53 -4.01
C ASN A 116 25.62 -11.76 -5.02
N GLY A 117 25.22 -10.54 -5.37
CA GLY A 117 25.91 -9.71 -6.35
C GLY A 117 24.96 -9.02 -7.31
N VAL A 118 25.08 -9.30 -8.61
CA VAL A 118 24.28 -8.66 -9.67
C VAL A 118 23.36 -9.68 -10.33
N ALA A 119 22.05 -9.42 -10.33
CA ALA A 119 21.04 -10.17 -11.04
C ALA A 119 20.52 -9.36 -12.24
N LEU A 120 20.75 -9.84 -13.47
CA LEU A 120 20.34 -9.21 -14.72
C LEU A 120 19.31 -10.07 -15.44
N GLY A 121 18.17 -9.48 -15.78
CA GLY A 121 17.05 -10.18 -16.39
C GLY A 121 16.60 -9.60 -17.73
N LEU A 122 16.48 -10.44 -18.75
CA LEU A 122 15.87 -10.10 -20.03
C LEU A 122 14.76 -11.12 -20.32
N PRO A 123 13.46 -10.80 -20.24
CA PRO A 123 12.92 -9.53 -19.76
C PRO A 123 12.94 -9.41 -18.22
N LEU A 124 13.09 -10.51 -17.48
CA LEU A 124 12.87 -10.61 -16.04
C LEU A 124 14.01 -11.38 -15.36
N THR A 125 14.36 -10.98 -14.14
CA THR A 125 15.22 -11.79 -13.25
C THR A 125 14.45 -12.12 -11.98
N GLU A 126 14.53 -13.37 -11.56
CA GLU A 126 13.89 -13.86 -10.34
C GLU A 126 14.81 -14.86 -9.65
N ALA A 127 14.91 -14.79 -8.33
CA ALA A 127 15.60 -15.78 -7.51
C ALA A 127 14.85 -15.93 -6.19
N ARG A 128 15.10 -16.99 -5.42
CA ARG A 128 14.47 -17.12 -4.11
C ARG A 128 14.92 -16.00 -3.16
N ARG A 129 16.23 -15.69 -3.19
CA ARG A 129 16.82 -14.56 -2.47
C ARG A 129 17.77 -13.78 -3.37
N ILE A 130 17.69 -12.45 -3.31
CA ILE A 130 18.62 -11.55 -4.01
C ILE A 130 19.26 -10.63 -2.97
N HIS A 131 20.58 -10.67 -2.88
CA HIS A 131 21.38 -9.73 -2.10
C HIS A 131 22.32 -8.97 -3.04
N GLY A 132 22.03 -7.71 -3.32
CA GLY A 132 22.85 -6.84 -4.16
C GLY A 132 22.05 -6.03 -5.18
N LEU A 133 22.51 -6.00 -6.42
CA LEU A 133 21.90 -5.25 -7.52
C LEU A 133 20.99 -6.15 -8.35
N GLY A 134 19.76 -5.74 -8.60
CA GLY A 134 18.85 -6.38 -9.53
C GLY A 134 18.43 -5.42 -10.63
N PHE A 135 18.54 -5.84 -11.89
CA PHE A 135 18.09 -5.07 -13.04
C PHE A 135 17.31 -5.97 -13.99
N GLY A 136 16.11 -5.53 -14.40
CA GLY A 136 15.31 -6.24 -15.38
C GLY A 136 14.52 -5.30 -16.28
N LEU A 137 14.50 -5.60 -17.59
CA LEU A 137 13.78 -4.78 -18.57
C LEU A 137 12.29 -4.65 -18.22
N PHE A 138 11.67 -5.74 -17.79
CA PHE A 138 10.32 -5.75 -17.25
C PHE A 138 10.36 -5.81 -15.72
N GLY A 139 11.28 -6.53 -15.09
CA GLY A 139 11.28 -6.49 -13.63
C GLY A 139 12.30 -7.35 -12.93
N VAL A 140 12.30 -7.17 -11.61
CA VAL A 140 13.19 -7.82 -10.68
C VAL A 140 12.33 -8.39 -9.55
N GLY A 141 12.35 -9.70 -9.38
CA GLY A 141 11.58 -10.39 -8.36
C GLY A 141 12.46 -11.21 -7.42
N SER A 142 12.05 -11.34 -6.16
CA SER A 142 12.50 -12.42 -5.30
C SER A 142 11.34 -13.14 -4.64
N GLU A 143 11.36 -14.46 -4.54
CA GLU A 143 10.28 -15.21 -3.90
C GLU A 143 10.21 -14.96 -2.39
N GLU A 144 11.36 -14.92 -1.71
CA GLU A 144 11.43 -14.65 -0.27
C GLU A 144 11.91 -13.21 -0.05
N ARG A 145 13.21 -12.96 -0.24
CA ARG A 145 13.84 -11.72 0.23
C ARG A 145 14.69 -11.03 -0.83
N PHE A 146 14.52 -9.72 -0.93
CA PHE A 146 15.36 -8.82 -1.69
C PHE A 146 16.08 -7.83 -0.76
N ILE A 147 17.40 -7.86 -0.70
CA ILE A 147 18.22 -6.87 0.01
C ILE A 147 19.14 -6.17 -1.00
N GLY A 148 18.94 -4.87 -1.24
CA GLY A 148 19.84 -4.08 -2.07
C GLY A 148 19.12 -3.10 -3.00
N ILE A 149 19.56 -2.99 -4.26
CA ILE A 149 19.01 -2.04 -5.24
C ILE A 149 18.33 -2.81 -6.36
N GLY A 150 17.02 -2.64 -6.53
CA GLY A 150 16.24 -3.20 -7.62
C GLY A 150 15.76 -2.10 -8.59
N VAL A 151 16.00 -2.29 -9.88
CA VAL A 151 15.50 -1.42 -10.96
C VAL A 151 14.77 -2.27 -11.99
N GLY A 152 13.46 -2.09 -12.11
CA GLY A 152 12.60 -2.87 -13.00
C GLY A 152 11.74 -1.97 -13.88
N GLY A 153 11.72 -2.21 -15.19
CA GLY A 153 10.94 -1.36 -16.11
C GLY A 153 9.42 -1.43 -15.89
N PHE A 154 8.89 -2.57 -15.46
CA PHE A 154 7.52 -2.75 -14.95
C PHE A 154 7.52 -2.81 -13.42
N GLY A 155 8.40 -3.57 -12.76
CA GLY A 155 8.35 -3.56 -11.28
C GLY A 155 9.49 -4.25 -10.56
N VAL A 156 9.54 -3.99 -9.26
CA VAL A 156 10.47 -4.61 -8.31
C VAL A 156 9.65 -5.21 -7.18
N GLY A 157 9.83 -6.50 -6.91
CA GLY A 157 8.99 -7.24 -5.95
C GLY A 157 9.78 -8.22 -5.09
N ALA A 158 9.35 -8.37 -3.83
CA ALA A 158 9.73 -9.49 -2.99
C ALA A 158 8.47 -10.19 -2.46
N GLY A 159 8.42 -11.53 -2.45
CA GLY A 159 7.26 -12.25 -1.89
C GLY A 159 7.15 -12.13 -0.38
N GLU A 160 8.26 -11.94 0.34
CA GLU A 160 8.26 -11.62 1.77
C GLU A 160 8.81 -10.21 2.02
N ASP A 161 10.13 -10.07 2.11
CA ASP A 161 10.79 -8.84 2.59
C ASP A 161 11.58 -8.14 1.49
N PHE A 162 11.34 -6.85 1.29
CA PHE A 162 12.16 -5.97 0.47
C PHE A 162 12.89 -4.97 1.37
N THR A 163 14.23 -4.91 1.31
CA THR A 163 15.03 -3.92 2.04
C THR A 163 16.06 -3.27 1.13
N GLY A 164 15.94 -1.96 0.90
CA GLY A 164 16.92 -1.17 0.17
C GLY A 164 16.30 -0.12 -0.75
N ILE A 165 16.75 -0.04 -2.00
CA ILE A 165 16.28 0.94 -2.99
C ILE A 165 15.50 0.21 -4.09
N GLY A 166 14.21 0.55 -4.27
CA GLY A 166 13.38 -0.02 -5.32
C GLY A 166 12.90 1.07 -6.28
N VAL A 167 13.16 0.89 -7.57
CA VAL A 167 12.66 1.75 -8.65
C VAL A 167 11.91 0.89 -9.66
N GLY A 168 10.59 1.01 -9.71
CA GLY A 168 9.72 0.19 -10.56
C GLY A 168 8.79 1.05 -11.41
N GLY A 169 8.64 0.74 -12.70
CA GLY A 169 7.77 1.54 -13.60
C GLY A 169 6.26 1.43 -13.34
N PHE A 170 5.79 0.36 -12.69
CA PHE A 170 4.40 0.12 -12.30
C PHE A 170 4.27 -0.17 -10.80
N GLY A 171 5.24 -0.87 -10.21
CA GLY A 171 5.15 -1.18 -8.78
C GLY A 171 6.49 -1.45 -8.13
N VAL A 172 6.59 -1.03 -6.87
CA VAL A 172 7.59 -1.53 -5.94
C VAL A 172 6.86 -2.11 -4.74
N GLY A 173 7.08 -3.39 -4.45
CA GLY A 173 6.29 -4.06 -3.42
C GLY A 173 6.96 -5.19 -2.67
N ALA A 174 6.42 -5.49 -1.50
CA ALA A 174 6.76 -6.67 -0.72
C ALA A 174 5.48 -7.36 -0.22
N GLY A 175 5.43 -8.69 -0.26
CA GLY A 175 4.28 -9.43 0.26
C GLY A 175 4.13 -9.31 1.79
N GLN A 176 5.24 -9.06 2.51
CA GLN A 176 5.24 -8.73 3.94
C GLN A 176 5.80 -7.33 4.17
N ASN A 177 7.12 -7.19 4.37
CA ASN A 177 7.72 -5.94 4.83
C ASN A 177 8.53 -5.27 3.72
N ALA A 178 8.27 -3.98 3.46
CA ALA A 178 9.07 -3.17 2.55
C ALA A 178 9.77 -2.05 3.32
N ARG A 179 11.09 -1.95 3.18
CA ARG A 179 11.92 -0.97 3.90
C ARG A 179 12.91 -0.27 2.98
N GLY A 180 13.04 1.06 3.14
CA GLY A 180 14.09 1.85 2.48
C GLY A 180 13.58 2.98 1.60
N LEU A 181 14.12 3.10 0.39
CA LEU A 181 13.76 4.15 -0.59
C LEU A 181 12.99 3.52 -1.75
N LEU A 182 11.71 3.81 -1.86
CA LEU A 182 10.83 3.11 -2.80
C LEU A 182 10.14 4.13 -3.71
N PHE A 183 10.31 3.96 -5.01
CA PHE A 183 9.77 4.87 -6.01
C PHE A 183 9.05 4.09 -7.12
N SER A 184 7.82 4.49 -7.40
CA SER A 184 7.09 4.03 -8.57
C SER A 184 6.09 5.08 -9.06
N PRO A 185 5.97 5.34 -10.37
CA PRO A 185 4.98 6.27 -10.89
C PRO A 185 3.54 5.72 -10.81
N VAL A 186 3.33 4.48 -10.37
CA VAL A 186 1.99 3.92 -10.15
C VAL A 186 1.80 3.58 -8.67
N GLY A 187 2.61 2.71 -8.05
CA GLY A 187 2.37 2.42 -6.63
C GLY A 187 3.52 1.79 -5.85
N VAL A 188 3.51 2.05 -4.54
CA VAL A 188 4.38 1.38 -3.57
C VAL A 188 3.51 0.66 -2.54
N GLY A 189 3.78 -0.61 -2.28
CA GLY A 189 2.95 -1.45 -1.42
C GLY A 189 3.72 -2.40 -0.50
N ALA A 190 3.15 -2.67 0.67
CA ALA A 190 3.59 -3.76 1.54
C ALA A 190 2.37 -4.51 2.09
N GLY A 191 2.39 -5.83 2.12
CA GLY A 191 1.28 -6.60 2.70
C GLY A 191 1.14 -6.40 4.20
N GLU A 192 2.25 -6.17 4.91
CA GLU A 192 2.26 -5.94 6.36
C GLU A 192 2.80 -4.56 6.71
N SER A 193 4.12 -4.38 6.72
CA SER A 193 4.74 -3.14 7.19
C SER A 193 5.56 -2.44 6.11
N LEU A 194 5.29 -1.15 5.91
CA LEU A 194 6.05 -0.26 5.05
C LEU A 194 6.87 0.70 5.92
N SER A 195 8.19 0.63 5.88
CA SER A 195 9.09 1.53 6.63
C SER A 195 10.04 2.26 5.67
N ALA A 196 9.59 3.37 5.08
CA ALA A 196 10.24 3.92 3.89
C ALA A 196 10.10 5.45 3.72
N LEU A 197 11.00 6.01 2.91
CA LEU A 197 10.65 7.13 2.02
C LEU A 197 10.02 6.51 0.78
N ALA A 198 8.69 6.62 0.66
CA ALA A 198 7.93 6.00 -0.41
C ALA A 198 7.23 7.07 -1.26
N ILE A 199 7.47 7.04 -2.57
CA ILE A 199 6.83 7.91 -3.55
C ILE A 199 6.09 7.01 -4.55
N GLY A 200 4.76 7.04 -4.50
CA GLY A 200 3.87 6.33 -5.43
C GLY A 200 3.06 7.33 -6.25
N GLY A 201 2.89 7.12 -7.56
CA GLY A 201 2.12 8.07 -8.38
C GLY A 201 0.59 7.99 -8.22
N LEU A 202 0.04 6.79 -8.02
CA LEU A 202 -1.36 6.57 -7.66
C LEU A 202 -1.52 6.27 -6.17
N GLY A 203 -0.62 5.51 -5.55
CA GLY A 203 -0.84 5.07 -4.17
C GLY A 203 0.42 4.66 -3.42
N VAL A 204 0.41 4.92 -2.11
CA VAL A 204 1.34 4.30 -1.17
C VAL A 204 0.53 3.60 -0.09
N GLY A 205 0.72 2.29 0.07
CA GLY A 205 -0.15 1.45 0.90
C GLY A 205 0.60 0.43 1.77
N ALA A 206 0.07 0.17 2.96
CA ALA A 206 0.45 -0.98 3.78
C ALA A 206 -0.78 -1.70 4.34
N GLY A 207 -0.82 -3.03 4.30
CA GLY A 207 -1.91 -3.79 4.93
C GLY A 207 -1.93 -3.65 6.46
N GLY A 208 -0.76 -3.42 7.06
CA GLY A 208 -0.59 -3.15 8.49
C GLY A 208 -0.08 -1.74 8.76
N ASN A 209 1.21 -1.59 9.04
CA ASN A 209 1.78 -0.32 9.53
C ASN A 209 2.60 0.38 8.44
N ALA A 210 2.37 1.67 8.23
CA ALA A 210 3.19 2.50 7.38
C ALA A 210 3.96 3.54 8.22
N GLN A 211 5.27 3.57 8.08
CA GLN A 211 6.17 4.45 8.82
C GLN A 211 7.14 5.16 7.89
N GLY A 212 7.34 6.46 8.11
CA GLY A 212 8.35 7.26 7.40
C GLY A 212 7.75 8.48 6.72
N VAL A 213 8.17 8.73 5.48
CA VAL A 213 7.66 9.82 4.64
C VAL A 213 7.01 9.19 3.42
N LEU A 214 5.69 9.34 3.32
CA LEU A 214 4.86 8.67 2.34
C LEU A 214 4.21 9.73 1.45
N LEU A 215 4.44 9.66 0.14
CA LEU A 215 3.94 10.66 -0.80
C LEU A 215 3.19 9.99 -1.94
N SER A 216 1.96 10.43 -2.18
CA SER A 216 1.19 10.05 -3.36
C SER A 216 0.22 11.15 -3.80
N PRO A 217 0.16 11.47 -5.10
CA PRO A 217 -0.86 12.36 -5.66
C PRO A 217 -2.31 11.94 -5.42
N LEU A 218 -2.63 10.65 -5.25
CA LEU A 218 -4.01 10.26 -4.90
C LEU A 218 -4.15 9.93 -3.42
N GLY A 219 -3.34 9.03 -2.88
CA GLY A 219 -3.51 8.72 -1.47
C GLY A 219 -2.47 7.84 -0.81
N VAL A 220 -2.47 7.96 0.51
CA VAL A 220 -1.65 7.16 1.43
C VAL A 220 -2.58 6.44 2.40
N GLY A 221 -2.44 5.12 2.49
CA GLY A 221 -3.30 4.29 3.33
C GLY A 221 -2.53 3.25 4.14
N ALA A 222 -3.00 2.99 5.36
CA ALA A 222 -2.53 1.85 6.15
C ALA A 222 -3.68 1.16 6.88
N GLY A 223 -3.71 -0.17 6.87
CA GLY A 223 -4.75 -0.94 7.57
C GLY A 223 -4.62 -0.92 9.11
N GLY A 224 -3.45 -0.56 9.64
CA GLY A 224 -3.13 -0.54 11.06
C GLY A 224 -2.77 0.85 11.59
N SER A 225 -1.61 1.36 11.19
CA SER A 225 -1.18 2.70 11.63
C SER A 225 -0.29 3.45 10.65
N ILE A 226 -0.39 4.78 10.62
CA ILE A 226 0.58 5.67 9.96
C ILE A 226 1.41 6.37 11.04
N ARG A 227 2.74 6.30 10.93
CA ARG A 227 3.68 7.02 11.81
C ARG A 227 4.67 7.85 10.99
N GLY A 228 4.68 9.16 11.15
CA GLY A 228 5.57 10.06 10.41
C GLY A 228 4.80 11.09 9.58
N ILE A 229 5.21 11.31 8.34
CA ILE A 229 4.61 12.30 7.42
C ILE A 229 3.95 11.56 6.27
N ALA A 230 2.65 11.79 6.06
CA ALA A 230 1.92 11.24 4.94
C ALA A 230 1.25 12.37 4.14
N ILE A 231 1.58 12.43 2.85
CA ILE A 231 1.09 13.43 1.90
C ILE A 231 0.31 12.71 0.80
N GLY A 232 -1.00 12.84 0.80
CA GLY A 232 -1.92 12.19 -0.14
C GLY A 232 -2.81 13.22 -0.82
N GLY A 233 -2.81 13.37 -2.14
CA GLY A 233 -3.58 14.44 -2.78
C GLY A 233 -5.11 14.34 -2.54
N LEU A 234 -5.73 13.17 -2.75
CA LEU A 234 -7.14 12.96 -2.39
C LEU A 234 -7.32 12.58 -0.92
N GLY A 235 -6.47 11.71 -0.38
CA GLY A 235 -6.76 11.08 0.91
C GLY A 235 -5.56 10.58 1.68
N VAL A 236 -5.60 10.75 2.99
CA VAL A 236 -4.72 10.01 3.91
C VAL A 236 -5.54 9.37 5.02
N GLY A 237 -5.37 8.06 5.23
CA GLY A 237 -6.19 7.33 6.20
C GLY A 237 -5.50 6.13 6.85
N ALA A 238 -5.68 6.01 8.17
CA ALA A 238 -5.36 4.80 8.92
C ALA A 238 -6.12 4.79 10.26
N PRO A 239 -6.38 3.62 10.88
CA PRO A 239 -7.03 3.56 12.18
C PRO A 239 -6.28 4.34 13.26
N ARG A 240 -4.94 4.22 13.28
CA ARG A 240 -4.07 4.94 14.22
C ARG A 240 -3.09 5.82 13.46
N VAL A 241 -3.00 7.08 13.83
CA VAL A 241 -2.07 8.03 13.21
C VAL A 241 -1.24 8.71 14.28
N ARG A 242 0.07 8.73 14.10
CA ARG A 242 1.00 9.52 14.92
C ARG A 242 1.94 10.32 14.03
N GLY A 243 1.66 11.60 13.84
CA GLY A 243 2.48 12.48 13.01
C GLY A 243 1.68 13.51 12.21
N ALA A 244 2.13 13.79 10.99
CA ALA A 244 1.53 14.81 10.12
C ALA A 244 0.78 14.17 8.96
N LEU A 245 -0.50 14.49 8.81
CA LEU A 245 -1.31 14.14 7.65
C LEU A 245 -1.54 15.38 6.80
N LEU A 246 -1.17 15.32 5.53
CA LEU A 246 -1.43 16.39 4.57
C LEU A 246 -2.18 15.81 3.38
N SER A 247 -3.34 16.36 3.09
CA SER A 247 -4.10 16.04 1.89
C SER A 247 -4.77 17.27 1.30
N LEU A 248 -5.22 17.19 0.05
CA LEU A 248 -5.97 18.27 -0.60
C LEU A 248 -7.49 18.08 -0.48
N PHE A 249 -7.94 16.92 -0.02
CA PHE A 249 -9.36 16.64 0.16
C PHE A 249 -9.66 16.06 1.55
N GLY A 250 -9.37 14.78 1.78
CA GLY A 250 -9.79 14.07 2.99
C GLY A 250 -8.65 13.56 3.86
N ALA A 251 -8.83 13.56 5.17
CA ALA A 251 -8.02 12.76 6.09
C ALA A 251 -8.90 12.11 7.16
N GLY A 252 -8.48 10.97 7.70
CA GLY A 252 -9.25 10.35 8.77
C GLY A 252 -8.62 9.15 9.46
N GLY A 253 -9.26 8.75 10.55
CA GLY A 253 -8.83 7.63 11.38
C GLY A 253 -9.70 7.45 12.64
N VAL A 254 -9.24 6.61 13.56
CA VAL A 254 -9.89 6.38 14.85
C VAL A 254 -9.11 7.08 15.97
N ASP A 255 -7.79 6.96 16.01
CA ASP A 255 -6.92 7.59 17.01
C ASP A 255 -5.83 8.37 16.28
N VAL A 256 -6.02 9.68 16.14
CA VAL A 256 -5.14 10.59 15.41
C VAL A 256 -4.45 11.51 16.40
N ILE A 257 -3.12 11.41 16.47
CA ILE A 257 -2.27 12.25 17.30
C ILE A 257 -1.30 13.01 16.39
N GLY A 258 -1.42 14.33 16.34
CA GLY A 258 -0.50 15.20 15.63
C GLY A 258 -1.18 16.35 14.88
N VAL A 259 -0.71 16.61 13.66
CA VAL A 259 -1.15 17.74 12.84
C VAL A 259 -1.82 17.22 11.58
N THR A 260 -3.02 17.69 11.30
CA THR A 260 -3.75 17.34 10.08
C THR A 260 -4.08 18.59 9.28
N PHE A 261 -3.72 18.56 8.00
CA PHE A 261 -4.14 19.51 6.99
C PHE A 261 -4.93 18.77 5.93
N ALA A 262 -6.25 18.96 5.88
CA ALA A 262 -7.15 18.34 4.91
C ALA A 262 -8.27 19.34 4.60
N PRO A 263 -8.08 20.26 3.63
CA PRO A 263 -8.88 21.47 3.53
C PRO A 263 -10.36 21.21 3.26
N ALA A 264 -10.75 20.03 2.76
CA ALA A 264 -12.17 19.67 2.63
C ALA A 264 -12.69 18.99 3.90
N TRP A 265 -12.16 17.81 4.27
CA TRP A 265 -12.80 16.97 5.29
C TRP A 265 -11.78 16.27 6.21
N LEU A 266 -11.93 16.48 7.51
CA LEU A 266 -11.37 15.59 8.53
C LEU A 266 -12.49 14.76 9.14
N ARG A 267 -12.30 13.44 9.18
CA ARG A 267 -13.20 12.54 9.89
C ARG A 267 -12.47 11.68 10.91
N ILE A 268 -12.97 11.71 12.14
CA ILE A 268 -12.62 10.76 13.18
C ILE A 268 -13.85 9.93 13.49
N ASP A 269 -13.72 8.62 13.35
CA ASP A 269 -14.84 7.69 13.51
C ASP A 269 -15.35 7.61 14.96
N ASP A 270 -16.48 6.92 15.14
CA ASP A 270 -17.20 6.85 16.41
C ASP A 270 -16.33 6.36 17.56
N ASP A 271 -16.43 7.05 18.70
CA ASP A 271 -15.59 6.85 19.91
C ASP A 271 -14.08 7.07 19.71
N GLY A 272 -13.70 7.56 18.52
CA GLY A 272 -12.35 7.93 18.17
C GLY A 272 -11.85 9.18 18.91
N ARG A 273 -10.56 9.47 18.70
CA ARG A 273 -9.82 10.55 19.35
C ARG A 273 -9.01 11.31 18.33
N MET A 274 -9.09 12.64 18.39
CA MET A 274 -8.15 13.55 17.75
C MET A 274 -7.42 14.30 18.85
N THR A 275 -6.09 14.19 18.89
CA THR A 275 -5.23 14.98 19.77
C THR A 275 -4.23 15.79 18.95
N GLY A 276 -4.31 17.11 19.00
CA GLY A 276 -3.37 18.00 18.31
C GLY A 276 -4.08 19.10 17.52
N ILE A 277 -3.62 19.35 16.30
CA ILE A 277 -4.11 20.44 15.44
C ILE A 277 -4.80 19.86 14.22
N SER A 278 -6.04 20.29 13.94
CA SER A 278 -6.71 20.03 12.67
C SER A 278 -7.03 21.32 11.93
N LEU A 279 -6.76 21.33 10.62
CA LEU A 279 -7.23 22.34 9.67
C LEU A 279 -8.00 21.66 8.53
N ALA A 280 -9.32 21.84 8.52
CA ALA A 280 -10.23 21.29 7.52
C ALA A 280 -11.53 22.12 7.45
N ALA A 281 -12.16 22.29 6.28
CA ALA A 281 -13.46 22.98 6.21
C ALA A 281 -14.54 22.29 7.06
N PHE A 282 -14.56 20.96 7.04
CA PHE A 282 -15.44 20.14 7.88
C PHE A 282 -14.60 19.24 8.79
N ASN A 283 -14.57 19.58 10.08
CA ASN A 283 -13.97 18.74 11.12
C ASN A 283 -15.08 17.94 11.81
N GLU A 284 -15.17 16.65 11.51
CA GLU A 284 -16.12 15.74 12.12
C GLU A 284 -15.41 14.78 13.08
N VAL A 285 -15.38 15.13 14.37
CA VAL A 285 -14.83 14.27 15.42
C VAL A 285 -15.96 13.57 16.18
N ARG A 286 -16.26 12.33 15.81
CA ARG A 286 -17.32 11.52 16.45
C ARG A 286 -16.91 10.89 17.78
N GLY A 287 -16.00 11.53 18.48
CA GLY A 287 -15.55 11.13 19.81
C GLY A 287 -14.91 12.30 20.53
N ARG A 288 -13.68 12.13 21.03
CA ARG A 288 -12.98 13.16 21.79
C ARG A 288 -12.03 13.96 20.90
N MET A 289 -12.19 15.27 20.90
CA MET A 289 -11.23 16.23 20.35
C MET A 289 -10.45 16.84 21.51
N THR A 290 -9.12 16.80 21.44
CA THR A 290 -8.20 17.48 22.36
C THR A 290 -7.24 18.35 21.56
N GLY A 291 -7.20 19.66 21.81
CA GLY A 291 -6.28 20.59 21.13
C GLY A 291 -6.99 21.69 20.34
N LEU A 292 -6.60 21.90 19.07
CA LEU A 292 -7.10 23.00 18.23
C LEU A 292 -7.73 22.46 16.94
N SER A 293 -8.97 22.86 16.65
CA SER A 293 -9.65 22.55 15.38
C SER A 293 -10.07 23.82 14.70
N ILE A 294 -9.62 24.00 13.46
CA ILE A 294 -9.92 25.16 12.63
C ILE A 294 -10.69 24.68 11.39
N GLY A 295 -11.84 25.28 11.13
CA GLY A 295 -12.69 24.90 10.00
C GLY A 295 -13.89 25.82 9.79
N LEU A 296 -14.68 25.58 8.75
CA LEU A 296 -15.97 26.26 8.61
C LEU A 296 -16.98 25.65 9.60
N VAL A 297 -16.97 24.32 9.69
CA VAL A 297 -17.79 23.55 10.63
C VAL A 297 -16.86 22.66 11.45
N ASN A 298 -16.90 22.84 12.76
CA ASN A 298 -16.23 21.95 13.71
C ASN A 298 -17.29 21.23 14.54
N HIS A 299 -17.14 19.91 14.66
CA HIS A 299 -18.03 19.10 15.46
C HIS A 299 -17.21 18.12 16.30
N ALA A 300 -17.39 18.15 17.62
CA ALA A 300 -16.84 17.17 18.54
C ALA A 300 -17.93 16.65 19.49
N ARG A 301 -17.98 15.33 19.68
CA ARG A 301 -18.86 14.74 20.72
C ARG A 301 -18.40 15.17 22.12
N SER A 302 -17.10 15.23 22.35
CA SER A 302 -16.48 15.80 23.55
C SER A 302 -15.27 16.66 23.16
N LEU A 303 -15.28 17.93 23.55
CA LEU A 303 -14.22 18.91 23.31
C LEU A 303 -13.37 19.09 24.58
N HIS A 304 -12.04 19.04 24.43
CA HIS A 304 -11.03 19.43 25.42
C HIS A 304 -9.98 20.32 24.73
N GLY A 305 -10.36 21.56 24.45
CA GLY A 305 -9.54 22.48 23.67
C GLY A 305 -10.37 23.59 23.05
N VAL A 306 -9.94 24.06 21.88
CA VAL A 306 -10.53 25.22 21.18
C VAL A 306 -10.93 24.82 19.76
N GLN A 307 -12.13 25.26 19.36
CA GLN A 307 -12.61 25.21 17.99
C GLN A 307 -12.75 26.64 17.46
N LEU A 308 -12.26 26.87 16.25
CA LEU A 308 -12.39 28.14 15.52
C LEU A 308 -13.08 27.87 14.18
N GLY A 309 -14.20 28.55 13.95
CA GLY A 309 -14.98 28.33 12.73
C GLY A 309 -16.31 29.04 12.70
N LEU A 310 -16.97 29.04 11.54
CA LEU A 310 -18.31 29.65 11.40
C LEU A 310 -19.32 28.98 12.33
N ILE A 311 -19.23 27.66 12.46
CA ILE A 311 -20.12 26.84 13.29
C ILE A 311 -19.28 25.85 14.09
N ASN A 312 -19.43 25.86 15.42
CA ASN A 312 -18.66 25.00 16.32
C ASN A 312 -19.58 24.25 17.28
N HIS A 313 -19.52 22.91 17.26
CA HIS A 313 -20.26 22.02 18.12
C HIS A 313 -19.38 21.30 19.14
N ALA A 314 -19.76 21.40 20.42
CA ALA A 314 -19.17 20.66 21.54
C ALA A 314 -20.26 19.97 22.36
N GLY A 315 -20.39 18.64 22.22
CA GLY A 315 -21.48 17.87 22.84
C GLY A 315 -21.46 17.83 24.38
N ASN A 316 -20.30 18.05 24.99
CA ASN A 316 -20.10 18.14 26.45
C ASN A 316 -20.41 19.52 27.04
N ASN A 317 -20.70 20.53 26.22
CA ASN A 317 -21.11 21.84 26.72
C ASN A 317 -22.57 21.86 27.19
N PRO A 318 -22.93 22.80 28.09
CA PRO A 318 -24.32 23.11 28.42
C PRO A 318 -25.15 23.39 27.15
N PRO A 319 -26.46 23.07 27.12
CA PRO A 319 -27.28 23.13 25.90
C PRO A 319 -27.17 24.42 25.08
N LEU A 320 -27.10 25.58 25.75
CA LEU A 320 -26.98 26.90 25.11
C LEU A 320 -25.60 27.19 24.51
N LEU A 321 -24.55 26.48 24.97
CA LEU A 321 -23.16 26.66 24.55
C LEU A 321 -22.68 25.50 23.65
N ARG A 322 -23.57 24.57 23.29
CA ARG A 322 -23.24 23.45 22.41
C ARG A 322 -22.89 23.92 21.02
N TRP A 323 -23.65 24.89 20.48
CA TRP A 323 -23.42 25.48 19.17
C TRP A 323 -23.04 26.95 19.34
N LEU A 324 -21.83 27.30 18.94
CA LEU A 324 -21.34 28.69 19.01
C LEU A 324 -20.74 29.12 17.67
N PRO A 325 -21.03 30.37 17.23
CA PRO A 325 -20.36 30.95 16.08
C PRO A 325 -18.94 31.38 16.46
N LEU A 326 -18.03 31.39 15.48
CA LEU A 326 -16.65 31.86 15.55
C LEU A 326 -15.72 31.06 16.47
N LEU A 327 -16.12 30.80 17.72
CA LEU A 327 -15.29 30.16 18.74
C LEU A 327 -16.13 29.27 19.67
N ASN A 328 -15.60 28.09 19.99
CA ASN A 328 -16.10 27.24 21.09
C ASN A 328 -14.92 26.64 21.86
N ALA A 329 -15.03 26.52 23.18
CA ALA A 329 -13.97 25.99 24.02
C ALA A 329 -14.53 25.22 25.23
N HIS A 330 -13.80 24.19 25.66
CA HIS A 330 -14.06 23.43 26.88
C HIS A 330 -12.74 22.84 27.38
N PHE A 331 -12.48 22.86 28.68
CA PHE A 331 -11.24 22.37 29.29
C PHE A 331 -11.53 21.32 30.36
#